data_AF-A0A2V9HCD1-F1
#
_entry.id   AF-A0A2V9HCD1-F1
#
_cell.length_a   1.000
_cell.length_b   1.000
_cell.length_c   1.000
_cell.angle_alpha   90.00
_cell.angle_beta   90.00
_cell.angle_gamma   90.00
#
_symmetry.space_group_name_H-M   'P 1'
#
loop_
_entity.id
_entity.type
_entity.pdbx_description
1 polymer ?
#
loop_
_entity_poly.entity_id
_entity_poly.type
_entity_poly.pdbx_seq_one_letter_code
_entity_poly.pdbx_strand_id
1 'polypeptide(L)'
;MAGEFLLTLKETPSFEGELSVRLMEEHDSEGRANYSLVCEKKPPLDREEWPLIVGVRSGVFGDHLGLKEITKSIDWQQDIPPVEAREILDTLKSQVPSTVPEAISGLDGTTYELLVERGFNKVQFTWWCEPPRVWKALGELSRRLLNRANASSMTKSLQSDTRKQLIKQLQGKLAEHRATLEEKSNELVGTHNDRCHELARSSRATGLTCPACGQHSKEIRFIDKSPDAKSYFICRLCGRSFRPEDLQLKGLM
;
A
#
# COMPACT_ATOMS: atom_id res chain seq x y z
N MET A 1 15.61 -36.46 -6.11
CA MET A 1 15.34 -36.34 -4.66
C MET A 1 14.01 -35.63 -4.54
N ALA A 2 13.02 -36.26 -3.90
CA ALA A 2 11.71 -35.64 -3.72
C ALA A 2 11.70 -34.99 -2.32
N GLY A 3 11.58 -33.67 -2.27
CA GLY A 3 11.37 -32.93 -1.02
C GLY A 3 9.89 -32.85 -0.70
N GLU A 4 9.53 -32.91 0.59
CA GLU A 4 8.16 -32.74 1.06
C GLU A 4 8.06 -31.45 1.88
N PHE A 5 7.03 -30.64 1.59
CA PHE A 5 6.72 -29.46 2.41
C PHE A 5 5.90 -29.89 3.62
N LEU A 6 6.44 -29.65 4.81
CA LEU A 6 5.82 -30.06 6.07
C LEU A 6 4.95 -28.96 6.69
N LEU A 7 5.26 -27.71 6.37
CA LEU A 7 4.66 -26.52 6.98
C LEU A 7 4.82 -25.32 6.04
N THR A 8 3.79 -24.49 5.94
CA THR A 8 3.85 -23.18 5.27
C THR A 8 3.35 -22.11 6.22
N LEU A 9 4.16 -21.09 6.48
CA LEU A 9 3.75 -19.86 7.15
C LEU A 9 3.71 -18.74 6.12
N LYS A 10 2.63 -17.98 6.07
CA LYS A 10 2.55 -16.72 5.35
C LYS A 10 2.36 -15.57 6.31
N GLU A 11 3.13 -14.52 6.12
CA GLU A 11 2.96 -13.22 6.76
C GLU A 11 2.62 -12.21 5.68
N THR A 12 1.47 -11.55 5.80
CA THR A 12 1.00 -10.54 4.83
C THR A 12 0.71 -9.23 5.56
N PRO A 13 1.72 -8.38 5.80
CA PRO A 13 1.52 -7.03 6.30
C PRO A 13 0.96 -6.15 5.18
N SER A 14 0.06 -5.25 5.54
CA SER A 14 -0.55 -4.30 4.63
C SER A 14 0.54 -3.48 3.93
N PHE A 15 0.48 -3.43 2.60
CA PHE A 15 1.42 -2.68 1.75
C PHE A 15 2.89 -3.14 1.83
N GLU A 16 3.22 -4.25 2.50
CA GLU A 16 4.59 -4.80 2.52
C GLU A 16 4.70 -6.22 1.99
N GLY A 17 3.59 -6.96 1.99
CA GLY A 17 3.46 -8.16 1.16
C GLY A 17 3.55 -9.48 1.77
N GLU A 18 3.28 -10.45 0.92
CA GLU A 18 3.32 -11.82 1.33
C GLU A 18 4.77 -12.31 1.40
N LEU A 19 5.21 -12.57 2.62
CA LEU A 19 6.33 -13.45 2.89
C LEU A 19 5.78 -14.87 3.10
N SER A 20 6.19 -15.82 2.27
CA SER A 20 5.92 -17.24 2.44
C SER A 20 7.18 -17.95 2.93
N VAL A 21 7.11 -18.64 4.06
CA VAL A 21 8.18 -19.43 4.67
C VAL A 21 7.72 -20.89 4.74
N ARG A 22 8.41 -21.77 4.02
CA ARG A 22 8.04 -23.19 3.91
C ARG A 22 9.12 -24.07 4.53
N LEU A 23 8.74 -24.93 5.49
CA LEU A 23 9.63 -25.97 6.00
C LEU A 23 9.62 -27.15 5.02
N MET A 24 10.79 -27.48 4.48
CA MET A 24 11.00 -28.58 3.55
C MET A 24 11.89 -29.64 4.19
N GLU A 25 11.53 -30.90 3.99
CA GLU A 25 12.32 -32.07 4.33
C GLU A 25 12.79 -32.76 3.05
N GLU A 26 14.09 -32.98 2.93
CA GLU A 26 14.71 -33.73 1.84
C GLU A 26 15.50 -34.90 2.41
N HIS A 27 15.48 -36.03 1.72
CA HIS A 27 16.27 -37.20 2.10
C HIS A 27 17.53 -37.27 1.23
N ASP A 28 18.70 -37.39 1.85
CA ASP A 28 19.94 -37.66 1.14
C ASP A 28 19.97 -39.10 0.58
N SER A 29 21.02 -39.43 -0.18
CA SER A 29 21.21 -40.77 -0.75
C SER A 29 21.37 -41.87 0.31
N GLU A 30 21.67 -41.51 1.56
CA GLU A 30 21.79 -42.42 2.70
C GLU A 30 20.48 -42.51 3.51
N GLY A 31 19.43 -41.80 3.10
CA GLY A 31 18.14 -41.76 3.77
C GLY A 31 18.08 -40.85 5.00
N ARG A 32 19.07 -39.98 5.20
CA ARG A 32 19.05 -38.98 6.29
C ARG A 32 18.22 -37.78 5.88
N ALA A 33 17.34 -37.34 6.79
CA ALA A 33 16.52 -36.16 6.60
C ALA A 33 17.34 -34.88 6.83
N ASN A 34 17.32 -34.00 5.82
CA ASN A 34 17.82 -32.63 5.86
C ASN A 34 16.63 -31.69 5.82
N TYR A 35 16.70 -30.61 6.61
CA TYR A 35 15.60 -29.65 6.73
C TYR A 35 16.05 -28.27 6.27
N SER A 36 15.18 -27.58 5.55
CA SER A 36 15.43 -26.20 5.13
C SER A 36 14.15 -25.36 5.14
N LEU A 37 14.31 -24.04 5.29
CA LEU A 37 13.28 -23.06 5.02
C LEU A 37 13.42 -22.56 3.60
N VAL A 38 12.41 -22.83 2.77
CA VAL A 38 12.27 -22.23 1.44
C VAL A 38 11.39 -20.99 1.60
N CYS A 39 11.99 -19.83 1.40
CA CYS A 39 11.36 -18.54 1.61
C CYS A 39 11.11 -17.85 0.27
N GLU A 40 9.93 -17.27 0.11
CA GLU A 40 9.53 -16.47 -1.03
C GLU A 40 8.94 -15.15 -0.50
N LYS A 41 9.54 -14.01 -0.87
CA LYS A 41 8.96 -12.70 -0.62
C LYS A 41 8.33 -12.19 -1.91
N LYS A 42 7.00 -12.14 -1.93
CA LYS A 42 6.24 -11.44 -2.96
C LYS A 42 6.13 -9.96 -2.57
N PRO A 43 6.53 -9.04 -3.46
CA PRO A 43 6.37 -7.62 -3.21
C PRO A 43 4.90 -7.20 -3.38
N PRO A 44 4.40 -6.39 -2.46
CA PRO A 44 3.90 -5.06 -2.63
C PRO A 44 4.99 -4.23 -1.99
N LEU A 45 5.79 -3.74 -2.91
CA LEU A 45 6.23 -2.38 -2.90
C LEU A 45 5.72 -1.62 -1.67
N ASP A 46 6.63 -1.42 -0.71
CA ASP A 46 6.42 -0.65 0.52
C ASP A 46 5.71 0.69 0.25
N ARG A 47 5.46 1.49 1.29
CA ARG A 47 4.77 2.78 1.14
C ARG A 47 5.37 3.69 0.06
N GLU A 48 6.66 3.57 -0.24
CA GLU A 48 7.35 4.36 -1.27
C GLU A 48 7.22 3.75 -2.66
N GLU A 49 7.27 2.44 -2.75
CA GLU A 49 7.19 1.70 -4.00
C GLU A 49 5.70 1.62 -4.49
N TRP A 50 4.69 1.61 -3.60
CA TRP A 50 3.26 1.45 -3.97
C TRP A 50 2.74 2.51 -4.98
N PRO A 51 3.01 3.82 -4.79
CA PRO A 51 2.68 4.84 -5.78
C PRO A 51 3.29 4.57 -7.17
N LEU A 52 4.44 3.90 -7.24
CA LEU A 52 5.07 3.54 -8.50
C LEU A 52 4.25 2.47 -9.23
N ILE A 53 3.83 1.41 -8.53
CA ILE A 53 2.91 0.40 -9.11
C ILE A 53 1.64 1.06 -9.65
N VAL A 54 1.03 1.96 -8.87
CA VAL A 54 -0.21 2.63 -9.28
C VAL A 54 0.05 3.49 -10.51
N GLY A 55 1.15 4.26 -10.53
CA GLY A 55 1.53 5.07 -11.69
C GLY A 55 1.82 4.24 -12.94
N VAL A 56 2.48 3.09 -12.81
CA VAL A 56 2.72 2.19 -13.97
C VAL A 56 1.39 1.62 -14.48
N ARG A 57 0.52 1.13 -13.59
CA ARG A 57 -0.78 0.56 -13.96
C ARG A 57 -1.75 1.57 -14.56
N SER A 58 -1.71 2.81 -14.09
CA SER A 58 -2.54 3.91 -14.61
C SER A 58 -2.01 4.51 -15.92
N GLY A 59 -0.89 3.99 -16.45
CA GLY A 59 -0.31 4.45 -17.70
C GLY A 59 0.51 5.74 -17.59
N VAL A 60 0.69 6.29 -16.38
CA VAL A 60 1.48 7.51 -16.13
C VAL A 60 2.93 7.33 -16.58
N PHE A 61 3.47 6.10 -16.50
CA PHE A 61 4.86 5.80 -16.86
C PHE A 61 5.04 5.01 -18.17
N GLY A 62 3.96 4.60 -18.81
CA GLY A 62 3.98 3.97 -20.16
C GLY A 62 4.67 2.61 -20.30
N ASP A 63 5.20 1.99 -19.24
CA ASP A 63 6.03 0.79 -19.36
C ASP A 63 5.58 -0.40 -18.48
N HIS A 64 5.01 -1.42 -19.13
CA HIS A 64 4.60 -2.67 -18.51
C HIS A 64 5.77 -3.63 -18.20
N LEU A 65 6.93 -3.49 -18.86
CA LEU A 65 8.10 -4.33 -18.60
C LEU A 65 8.70 -4.02 -17.23
N GLY A 66 8.71 -2.73 -16.85
CA GLY A 66 9.13 -2.31 -15.52
C GLY A 66 8.27 -2.90 -14.40
N LEU A 67 6.97 -3.10 -14.63
CA LEU A 67 6.09 -3.72 -13.64
C LEU A 67 6.52 -5.15 -13.30
N LYS A 68 6.87 -5.95 -14.31
CA LYS A 68 7.28 -7.35 -14.10
C LYS A 68 8.52 -7.44 -13.21
N GLU A 69 9.51 -6.58 -13.46
CA GLU A 69 10.76 -6.57 -12.71
C GLU A 69 10.56 -6.11 -11.25
N ILE A 70 9.76 -5.06 -11.01
CA ILE A 70 9.46 -4.59 -9.65
C ILE A 70 8.50 -5.51 -8.89
N THR A 71 7.69 -6.32 -9.59
CA THR A 71 6.80 -7.30 -8.94
C THR A 71 7.42 -8.69 -8.80
N LYS A 72 8.65 -8.90 -9.29
CA LYS A 72 9.32 -10.19 -9.22
C LYS A 72 9.52 -10.60 -7.76
N SER A 73 9.21 -11.86 -7.45
CA SER A 73 9.47 -12.45 -6.13
C SER A 73 10.97 -12.56 -5.87
N ILE A 74 11.33 -12.53 -4.59
CA ILE A 74 12.69 -12.83 -4.14
C ILE A 74 12.61 -14.15 -3.38
N ASP A 75 13.38 -15.14 -3.85
CA ASP A 75 13.40 -16.48 -3.30
C ASP A 75 14.76 -16.76 -2.64
N TRP A 76 14.75 -17.42 -1.49
CA TRP A 76 15.97 -17.88 -0.82
C TRP A 76 15.71 -19.12 0.03
N GLN A 77 16.80 -19.79 0.40
CA GLN A 77 16.77 -20.99 1.21
C GLN A 77 17.70 -20.85 2.41
N GLN A 78 17.30 -21.42 3.55
CA GLN A 78 18.14 -21.52 4.74
C GLN A 78 18.08 -22.92 5.35
N ASP A 79 19.22 -23.46 5.74
CA ASP A 79 19.28 -24.75 6.40
C ASP A 79 18.82 -24.67 7.86
N ILE A 80 18.10 -25.70 8.29
CA ILE A 80 17.63 -25.86 9.66
C ILE A 80 18.32 -27.09 10.27
N PRO A 81 18.95 -26.93 11.45
CA PRO A 81 19.45 -28.06 12.21
C PRO A 81 18.34 -29.09 12.48
N PRO A 82 18.58 -30.41 12.31
CA PRO A 82 17.57 -31.44 12.54
C PRO A 82 16.92 -31.40 13.93
N VAL A 83 17.64 -30.93 14.95
CA VAL A 83 17.10 -30.75 16.31
C VAL A 83 16.00 -29.69 16.33
N GLU A 84 16.26 -28.53 15.72
CA GLU A 84 15.30 -27.42 15.63
C GLU A 84 14.08 -27.81 14.79
N ALA A 85 14.29 -28.51 13.67
CA ALA A 85 13.20 -29.04 12.85
C ALA A 85 12.31 -30.02 13.63
N ARG A 86 12.89 -30.90 14.44
CA ARG A 86 12.13 -31.82 15.30
C ARG A 86 11.30 -31.08 16.34
N GLU A 87 11.87 -30.06 17.00
CA GLU A 87 11.13 -29.24 17.97
C GLU A 87 9.90 -28.55 17.34
N ILE A 88 10.05 -28.05 16.10
CA ILE A 88 8.94 -27.49 15.32
C ILE A 88 7.86 -28.55 15.07
N LEU A 89 8.26 -29.71 14.57
CA LEU A 89 7.33 -30.81 14.24
C LEU A 89 6.64 -31.38 15.48
N ASP A 90 7.32 -31.44 16.62
CA ASP A 90 6.77 -31.94 17.88
C ASP A 90 5.81 -30.93 18.52
N THR A 91 6.05 -29.63 18.34
CA THR A 91 5.08 -28.58 18.71
C THR A 91 3.76 -28.77 17.94
N LEU A 92 3.84 -29.07 16.64
CA LEU A 92 2.65 -29.33 15.81
C LEU A 92 1.92 -30.64 16.18
N LYS A 93 2.64 -31.67 16.62
CA LYS A 93 2.03 -32.95 17.05
C LYS A 93 1.34 -32.85 18.41
N SER A 94 1.93 -32.12 19.35
CA SER A 94 1.48 -32.07 20.75
C SER A 94 0.33 -31.09 20.97
N GLN A 95 0.17 -30.10 20.10
CA GLN A 95 -0.85 -29.05 20.24
C GLN A 95 -1.65 -28.92 18.95
N VAL A 96 -2.51 -29.90 18.67
CA VAL A 96 -3.63 -29.71 17.73
C VAL A 96 -4.73 -29.01 18.51
N PRO A 97 -4.89 -27.68 18.41
CA PRO A 97 -5.81 -26.97 19.28
C PRO A 97 -7.23 -27.36 18.88
N SER A 98 -8.00 -27.85 19.85
CA SER A 98 -9.44 -28.00 19.67
C SER A 98 -10.06 -26.61 19.49
N THR A 99 -10.97 -26.52 18.51
CA THR A 99 -12.01 -25.50 18.32
C THR A 99 -11.61 -24.09 17.88
N VAL A 100 -12.40 -23.61 16.93
CA VAL A 100 -12.49 -22.23 16.41
C VAL A 100 -12.48 -21.23 17.58
N PRO A 101 -11.57 -20.25 17.59
CA PRO A 101 -11.51 -19.23 18.64
C PRO A 101 -12.80 -18.40 18.67
N GLU A 102 -13.23 -17.98 19.86
CA GLU A 102 -14.47 -17.22 20.06
C GLU A 102 -14.51 -15.90 19.26
N ALA A 103 -13.34 -15.31 19.02
CA ALA A 103 -13.18 -14.16 18.14
C ALA A 103 -11.76 -14.10 17.58
N ILE A 104 -11.64 -13.68 16.32
CA ILE A 104 -10.38 -13.27 15.71
C ILE A 104 -10.63 -11.89 15.11
N SER A 105 -9.96 -10.88 15.66
CA SER A 105 -10.08 -9.51 15.18
C SER A 105 -8.76 -8.78 15.41
N GLY A 106 -8.30 -8.02 14.42
CA GLY A 106 -7.10 -7.20 14.52
C GLY A 106 -7.13 -6.03 13.55
N LEU A 107 -6.44 -4.95 13.90
CA LEU A 107 -6.32 -3.72 13.10
C LEU A 107 -4.85 -3.33 12.87
N ASP A 108 -3.91 -4.22 13.18
CA ASP A 108 -2.48 -4.02 12.89
C ASP A 108 -2.17 -4.06 11.39
N GLY A 109 -3.15 -4.51 10.59
CA GLY A 109 -2.99 -4.60 9.15
C GLY A 109 -2.14 -5.79 8.71
N THR A 110 -1.83 -6.74 9.59
CA THR A 110 -1.02 -7.92 9.26
C THR A 110 -1.83 -9.18 9.40
N THR A 111 -1.90 -9.96 8.32
CA THR A 111 -2.54 -11.27 8.33
C THR A 111 -1.47 -12.35 8.41
N TYR A 112 -1.58 -13.21 9.42
CA TYR A 112 -0.76 -14.41 9.56
C TYR A 112 -1.57 -15.64 9.15
N GLU A 113 -0.99 -16.49 8.33
CA GLU A 113 -1.58 -17.77 7.92
C GLU A 113 -0.57 -18.89 8.14
N LEU A 114 -0.90 -19.86 8.99
CA LEU A 114 -0.13 -21.08 9.18
C LEU A 114 -0.88 -22.27 8.60
N LEU A 115 -0.29 -22.90 7.59
CA LEU A 115 -0.82 -24.03 6.85
C LEU A 115 0.04 -25.26 7.13
N VAL A 116 -0.57 -26.30 7.67
CA VAL A 116 0.04 -27.62 7.90
C VAL A 116 -0.57 -28.60 6.91
N GLU A 117 0.26 -29.20 6.06
CA GLU A 117 -0.16 -30.21 5.08
C GLU A 117 0.62 -31.51 5.32
N ARG A 118 -0.10 -32.63 5.41
CA ARG A 118 0.46 -33.97 5.57
C ARG A 118 -0.35 -34.96 4.75
N GLY A 119 0.11 -35.24 3.53
CA GLY A 119 -0.63 -36.04 2.56
C GLY A 119 -2.01 -35.44 2.27
N PHE A 120 -3.09 -36.16 2.61
CA PHE A 120 -4.48 -35.71 2.43
C PHE A 120 -5.01 -34.81 3.54
N ASN A 121 -4.26 -34.65 4.64
CA ASN A 121 -4.69 -33.81 5.77
C ASN A 121 -4.16 -32.39 5.61
N LYS A 122 -5.07 -31.41 5.73
CA LYS A 122 -4.77 -29.98 5.64
C LYS A 122 -5.44 -29.26 6.79
N VAL A 123 -4.67 -28.46 7.52
CA VAL A 123 -5.19 -27.55 8.55
C VAL A 123 -4.61 -26.17 8.31
N GLN A 124 -5.47 -25.16 8.37
CA GLN A 124 -5.12 -23.76 8.19
C GLN A 124 -5.56 -22.96 9.41
N PHE A 125 -4.64 -22.17 9.96
CA PHE A 125 -4.87 -21.23 11.03
C PHE A 125 -4.61 -19.82 10.51
N THR A 126 -5.56 -18.91 10.73
CA THR A 126 -5.44 -17.51 10.31
C THR A 126 -5.71 -16.60 11.49
N TRP A 127 -4.85 -15.61 11.72
CA TRP A 127 -5.03 -14.61 12.77
C TRP A 127 -4.46 -13.25 12.37
N TRP A 128 -4.84 -12.23 13.13
CA TRP A 128 -4.35 -10.85 13.06
C TRP A 128 -3.82 -10.46 14.43
N CYS A 129 -2.86 -9.53 14.49
CA CYS A 129 -2.20 -9.15 15.74
C CYS A 129 -1.63 -10.37 16.49
N GLU A 130 -2.09 -10.60 17.73
CA GLU A 130 -1.69 -11.72 18.56
C GLU A 130 -2.59 -12.94 18.32
N PRO A 131 -2.02 -14.16 18.25
CA PRO A 131 -2.83 -15.36 18.12
C PRO A 131 -3.71 -15.55 19.36
N PRO A 132 -4.90 -16.16 19.20
CA PRO A 132 -5.74 -16.57 20.32
C PRO A 132 -4.94 -17.35 21.37
N ARG A 133 -5.33 -17.25 22.65
CA ARG A 133 -4.60 -17.89 23.77
C ARG A 133 -4.38 -19.39 23.55
N VAL A 134 -5.38 -20.06 22.97
CA VAL A 134 -5.33 -21.50 22.63
C VAL A 134 -4.31 -21.82 21.54
N TRP A 135 -3.88 -20.83 20.76
CA TRP A 135 -2.90 -20.93 19.67
C TRP A 135 -1.55 -20.27 20.02
N LYS A 136 -1.29 -19.99 21.30
CA LYS A 136 -0.04 -19.32 21.73
C LYS A 136 1.22 -20.03 21.22
N ALA A 137 1.24 -21.37 21.23
CA ALA A 137 2.37 -22.13 20.71
C ALA A 137 2.57 -21.96 19.19
N LEU A 138 1.47 -21.84 18.43
CA LEU A 138 1.53 -21.55 16.99
C LEU A 138 2.09 -20.15 16.74
N GLY A 139 1.72 -19.16 17.57
CA GLY A 139 2.31 -17.82 17.52
C GLY A 139 3.81 -17.78 17.77
N GLU A 140 4.26 -18.50 18.80
CA GLU A 140 5.69 -18.63 19.11
C GLU A 140 6.44 -19.34 17.97
N LEU A 141 5.86 -20.42 17.42
CA LEU A 141 6.39 -21.12 16.27
C LEU A 141 6.53 -20.18 15.06
N SER A 142 5.48 -19.41 14.75
CA SER A 142 5.51 -18.45 13.65
C SER A 142 6.61 -17.42 13.83
N ARG A 143 6.76 -16.84 15.03
CA ARG A 143 7.86 -15.89 15.31
C ARG A 143 9.24 -16.52 15.11
N ARG A 144 9.44 -17.77 15.54
CA ARG A 144 10.71 -18.49 15.31
C ARG A 144 11.01 -18.67 13.82
N LEU A 145 10.02 -19.11 13.04
CA LEU A 145 10.15 -19.28 11.59
C LEU A 145 10.47 -17.96 10.88
N LEU A 146 9.79 -16.87 11.25
CA LEU A 146 10.03 -15.54 10.67
C LEU A 146 11.43 -15.02 11.02
N ASN A 147 11.85 -15.16 12.27
CA ASN A 147 13.20 -14.77 12.71
C ASN A 147 14.28 -15.56 11.95
N ARG A 148 14.09 -16.88 11.81
CA ARG A 148 15.00 -17.74 11.05
C ARG A 148 15.04 -17.35 9.58
N ALA A 149 13.87 -17.13 8.95
CA ALA A 149 13.78 -16.71 7.55
C ALA A 149 14.59 -15.42 7.29
N ASN A 150 14.76 -14.55 8.31
CA ASN A 150 15.57 -13.34 8.27
C ASN A 150 15.25 -12.47 7.04
N ALA A 151 13.96 -12.36 6.72
CA ALA A 151 13.48 -11.80 5.46
C ALA A 151 13.96 -10.36 5.25
N SER A 152 14.02 -9.55 6.31
CA SER A 152 14.49 -8.16 6.23
C SER A 152 15.93 -8.04 5.72
N SER A 153 16.83 -8.91 6.17
CA SER A 153 18.23 -8.90 5.72
C SER A 153 18.37 -9.50 4.34
N MET A 154 17.72 -10.64 4.09
CA MET A 154 17.83 -11.39 2.83
C MET A 154 17.21 -10.63 1.65
N THR A 155 16.07 -9.98 1.87
CA THR A 155 15.41 -9.17 0.83
C THR A 155 16.32 -8.03 0.39
N LYS A 156 17.01 -7.35 1.32
CA LYS A 156 17.94 -6.26 1.00
C LYS A 156 19.18 -6.74 0.24
N SER A 157 19.73 -7.90 0.60
CA SER A 157 20.93 -8.44 -0.04
C SER A 157 20.67 -9.05 -1.42
N LEU A 158 19.53 -9.70 -1.61
CA LEU A 158 19.17 -10.40 -2.85
C LEU A 158 18.44 -9.52 -3.87
N GLN A 159 18.09 -8.28 -3.50
CA GLN A 159 17.44 -7.35 -4.41
C GLN A 159 18.35 -7.00 -5.59
N SER A 160 17.86 -7.24 -6.82
CA SER A 160 18.62 -6.99 -8.05
C SER A 160 18.97 -5.50 -8.22
N ASP A 161 20.17 -5.23 -8.73
CA ASP A 161 20.59 -3.86 -9.04
C ASP A 161 19.70 -3.24 -10.13
N THR A 162 19.23 -4.04 -11.08
CA THR A 162 18.26 -3.63 -12.10
C THR A 162 16.97 -3.11 -11.47
N ARG A 163 16.42 -3.82 -10.48
CA ARG A 163 15.24 -3.37 -9.74
C ARG A 163 15.51 -2.06 -9.01
N LYS A 164 16.65 -1.94 -8.31
CA LYS A 164 17.02 -0.70 -7.60
C LYS A 164 17.14 0.49 -8.53
N GLN A 165 17.79 0.31 -9.68
CA GLN A 165 17.93 1.36 -10.71
C GLN A 165 16.57 1.77 -11.27
N LEU A 166 15.69 0.81 -11.56
CA LEU A 166 14.36 1.06 -12.09
C LEU A 166 13.47 1.81 -11.09
N ILE A 167 13.48 1.42 -9.81
CA ILE A 167 12.75 2.12 -8.75
C ILE A 167 13.21 3.59 -8.67
N LYS A 168 14.52 3.82 -8.66
CA LYS A 168 15.09 5.17 -8.63
C LYS A 168 14.66 6.01 -9.83
N GLN A 169 14.65 5.43 -11.02
CA GLN A 169 14.18 6.12 -12.24
C GLN A 169 12.68 6.47 -12.16
N LEU A 170 11.84 5.54 -11.71
CA LEU A 170 10.39 5.76 -11.56
C LEU A 170 10.08 6.80 -10.49
N GLN A 171 10.83 6.81 -9.38
CA GLN A 171 10.72 7.85 -8.35
C GLN A 171 11.04 9.25 -8.91
N GLY A 172 12.09 9.36 -9.75
CA GLY A 172 12.41 10.60 -10.46
C GLY A 172 11.26 11.07 -11.36
N LYS A 173 10.74 10.18 -12.21
CA LYS A 173 9.58 10.47 -13.07
C LYS A 173 8.33 10.87 -12.28
N LEU A 174 8.08 10.22 -11.14
CA LEU A 174 6.95 10.55 -10.28
C LEU A 174 7.10 11.96 -9.68
N ALA A 175 8.31 12.33 -9.24
CA ALA A 175 8.59 13.65 -8.70
C ALA A 175 8.43 14.74 -9.78
N GLU A 176 8.96 14.52 -10.98
CA GLU A 176 8.79 15.44 -12.13
C GLU A 176 7.32 15.63 -12.50
N HIS A 177 6.55 14.54 -12.57
CA HIS A 177 5.13 14.60 -12.88
C HIS A 177 4.34 15.35 -11.79
N ARG A 178 4.68 15.15 -10.51
CA ARG A 178 4.05 15.88 -9.39
C ARG A 178 4.36 17.37 -9.46
N ALA A 179 5.62 17.75 -9.69
CA ALA A 179 6.02 19.15 -9.84
C ALA A 179 5.29 19.81 -11.02
N THR A 180 5.17 19.11 -12.15
CA THR A 180 4.43 19.61 -13.32
C THR A 180 2.94 19.83 -13.02
N LEU A 181 2.31 18.91 -12.27
CA LEU A 181 0.92 19.06 -11.85
C LEU A 181 0.73 20.21 -10.87
N GLU A 182 1.66 20.39 -9.95
CA GLU A 182 1.64 21.48 -8.98
C GLU A 182 1.81 22.83 -9.68
N GLU A 183 2.76 22.95 -10.62
CA GLU A 183 2.95 24.14 -11.44
C GLU A 183 1.69 24.50 -12.23
N LYS A 184 1.10 23.53 -12.96
CA LYS A 184 -0.16 23.73 -13.68
C LYS A 184 -1.31 24.12 -12.75
N SER A 185 -1.38 23.50 -11.57
CA SER A 185 -2.39 23.84 -10.55
C SER A 185 -2.22 25.27 -10.08
N ASN A 186 -0.99 25.70 -9.79
CA ASN A 186 -0.66 27.05 -9.35
C ASN A 186 -0.94 28.09 -10.45
N GLU A 187 -0.62 27.79 -11.71
CA GLU A 187 -0.96 28.63 -12.86
C GLU A 187 -2.48 28.82 -13.00
N LEU A 188 -3.26 27.74 -12.85
CA LEU A 188 -4.72 27.80 -12.88
C LEU A 188 -5.30 28.59 -11.70
N VAL A 189 -4.71 28.46 -10.51
CA VAL A 189 -5.10 29.26 -9.33
C VAL A 189 -4.77 30.73 -9.55
N GLY A 190 -3.57 31.04 -10.07
CA GLY A 190 -3.14 32.40 -10.40
C GLY A 190 -4.07 33.06 -11.41
N THR A 191 -4.31 32.41 -12.55
CA THR A 191 -5.22 32.90 -13.61
C THR A 191 -6.63 33.15 -13.07
N HIS A 192 -7.13 32.24 -12.22
CA HIS A 192 -8.42 32.40 -11.56
C HIS A 192 -8.44 33.60 -10.60
N ASN A 193 -7.39 33.78 -9.80
CA ASN A 193 -7.27 34.86 -8.84
C ASN A 193 -7.14 36.22 -9.54
N ASP A 194 -6.39 36.32 -10.64
CA ASP A 194 -6.29 37.53 -11.46
C ASP A 194 -7.67 37.97 -11.97
N ARG A 195 -8.45 37.02 -12.50
CA ARG A 195 -9.84 37.26 -12.93
C ARG A 195 -10.73 37.71 -11.78
N CYS A 196 -10.57 37.12 -10.58
CA CYS A 196 -11.24 37.56 -9.37
C CYS A 196 -10.87 39.02 -9.01
N HIS A 197 -9.58 39.39 -9.06
CA HIS A 197 -9.14 40.75 -8.77
C HIS A 197 -9.67 41.77 -9.79
N GLU A 198 -9.73 41.41 -11.07
CA GLU A 198 -10.34 42.24 -12.12
C GLU A 198 -11.82 42.49 -11.85
N LEU A 199 -12.59 41.43 -11.56
CA LEU A 199 -14.01 41.55 -11.20
C LEU A 199 -14.21 42.34 -9.90
N ALA A 200 -13.35 42.14 -8.90
CA ALA A 200 -13.42 42.89 -7.65
C ALA A 200 -13.17 44.40 -7.88
N ARG A 201 -12.28 44.77 -8.82
CA ARG A 201 -12.04 46.17 -9.19
C ARG A 201 -13.22 46.79 -9.94
N SER A 202 -13.75 46.10 -10.96
CA SER A 202 -14.87 46.63 -11.76
C SER A 202 -16.20 46.68 -11.00
N SER A 203 -16.46 45.66 -10.17
CA SER A 203 -17.71 45.54 -9.39
C SER A 203 -17.96 46.67 -8.40
N ARG A 204 -16.92 47.36 -7.91
CA ARG A 204 -17.09 48.55 -7.06
C ARG A 204 -17.83 49.67 -7.80
N ALA A 205 -17.61 49.80 -9.10
CA ALA A 205 -18.28 50.79 -9.94
C ALA A 205 -19.63 50.26 -10.44
N THR A 206 -19.65 49.05 -11.00
CA THR A 206 -20.79 48.52 -11.78
C THR A 206 -21.71 47.60 -11.00
N GLY A 207 -21.28 47.06 -9.86
CA GLY A 207 -21.96 45.96 -9.17
C GLY A 207 -21.76 44.60 -9.85
N LEU A 208 -22.16 43.52 -9.17
CA LEU A 208 -22.19 42.17 -9.72
C LEU A 208 -23.57 41.53 -9.47
N THR A 209 -23.99 40.66 -10.38
CA THR A 209 -25.21 39.88 -10.22
C THR A 209 -24.89 38.55 -9.57
N CYS A 210 -25.51 38.24 -8.43
CA CYS A 210 -25.31 36.98 -7.75
C CYS A 210 -25.91 35.83 -8.59
N PRO A 211 -25.14 34.77 -8.92
CA PRO A 211 -25.66 33.65 -9.69
C PRO A 211 -26.71 32.85 -8.91
N ALA A 212 -26.65 32.83 -7.58
CA ALA A 212 -27.57 32.05 -6.76
C ALA A 212 -28.95 32.69 -6.57
N CYS A 213 -29.03 34.00 -6.26
CA CYS A 213 -30.30 34.68 -6.02
C CYS A 213 -30.74 35.64 -7.14
N GLY A 214 -29.90 35.84 -8.17
CA GLY A 214 -30.19 36.73 -9.30
C GLY A 214 -30.13 38.23 -8.98
N GLN A 215 -29.90 38.60 -7.72
CA GLN A 215 -29.87 40.00 -7.30
C GLN A 215 -28.56 40.67 -7.72
N HIS A 216 -28.68 41.88 -8.26
CA HIS A 216 -27.55 42.73 -8.61
C HIS A 216 -27.18 43.66 -7.44
N SER A 217 -25.91 43.67 -7.04
CA SER A 217 -25.46 44.45 -5.87
C SER A 217 -24.01 44.91 -5.99
N LYS A 218 -23.73 46.10 -5.47
CA LYS A 218 -22.37 46.63 -5.27
C LYS A 218 -21.74 46.19 -3.94
N GLU A 219 -22.52 45.55 -3.06
CA GLU A 219 -22.09 45.15 -1.72
C GLU A 219 -21.59 43.70 -1.67
N ILE A 220 -21.30 43.08 -2.81
CA ILE A 220 -20.72 41.75 -2.86
C ILE A 220 -19.31 41.79 -2.28
N ARG A 221 -19.05 40.92 -1.28
CA ARG A 221 -17.76 40.86 -0.59
C ARG A 221 -16.81 39.97 -1.37
N PHE A 222 -15.67 40.51 -1.75
CA PHE A 222 -14.55 39.73 -2.28
C PHE A 222 -13.73 39.11 -1.13
N ILE A 223 -13.42 37.82 -1.22
CA ILE A 223 -12.53 37.09 -0.31
C ILE A 223 -11.30 36.66 -1.08
N ASP A 224 -10.18 37.31 -0.75
CA ASP A 224 -8.89 36.99 -1.33
C ASP A 224 -8.23 35.82 -0.59
N LYS A 225 -7.78 34.85 -1.37
CA LYS A 225 -7.05 33.65 -0.94
C LYS A 225 -5.75 33.47 -1.71
N SER A 226 -5.38 34.44 -2.55
CA SER A 226 -4.16 34.39 -3.34
C SER A 226 -2.90 34.49 -2.45
N PRO A 227 -1.81 33.79 -2.79
CA PRO A 227 -1.66 32.83 -3.89
C PRO A 227 -2.07 31.39 -3.52
N ASP A 228 -2.33 31.12 -2.24
CA ASP A 228 -2.40 29.77 -1.70
C ASP A 228 -3.66 28.98 -2.12
N ALA A 229 -4.74 29.68 -2.49
CA ALA A 229 -5.98 29.06 -2.96
C ALA A 229 -6.80 29.98 -3.86
N LYS A 230 -7.86 29.41 -4.44
CA LYS A 230 -8.83 30.13 -5.29
C LYS A 230 -9.64 31.13 -4.46
N SER A 231 -9.50 32.42 -4.79
CA SER A 231 -10.29 33.53 -4.28
C SER A 231 -11.76 33.43 -4.74
N TYR A 232 -12.69 34.07 -4.03
CA TYR A 232 -14.12 33.96 -4.33
C TYR A 232 -14.92 35.16 -3.81
N PHE A 233 -16.21 35.19 -4.12
CA PHE A 233 -17.13 36.26 -3.72
C PHE A 233 -18.23 35.73 -2.80
N ILE A 234 -18.77 36.57 -1.93
CA ILE A 234 -19.92 36.28 -1.07
C ILE A 234 -21.00 37.34 -1.31
N CYS A 235 -22.20 36.88 -1.67
CA CYS A 235 -23.37 37.76 -1.75
C CYS A 235 -23.88 38.08 -0.35
N ARG A 236 -23.98 39.36 0.01
CA ARG A 236 -24.50 39.77 1.34
C ARG A 236 -26.00 39.56 1.52
N LEU A 237 -26.76 39.48 0.44
CA LEU A 237 -28.20 39.29 0.49
C LEU A 237 -28.59 37.84 0.81
N CYS A 238 -27.94 36.87 0.17
CA CYS A 238 -28.27 35.44 0.34
C CYS A 238 -27.20 34.63 1.07
N GLY A 239 -26.06 35.24 1.41
CA GLY A 239 -24.94 34.60 2.12
C GLY A 239 -24.14 33.58 1.30
N ARG A 240 -24.55 33.26 0.06
CA ARG A 240 -23.89 32.23 -0.75
C ARG A 240 -22.60 32.75 -1.38
N SER A 241 -21.59 31.88 -1.42
CA SER A 241 -20.36 32.10 -2.14
C SER A 241 -20.49 31.73 -3.62
N PHE A 242 -19.76 32.42 -4.48
CA PHE A 242 -19.66 32.08 -5.90
C PHE A 242 -18.29 32.51 -6.46
N ARG A 243 -17.97 31.97 -7.63
CA ARG A 243 -16.72 32.18 -8.36
C ARG A 243 -16.99 32.85 -9.73
N PRO A 244 -15.96 33.38 -10.41
CA PRO A 244 -16.11 33.98 -11.73
C PRO A 244 -16.75 33.07 -12.78
N GLU A 245 -16.51 31.76 -12.71
CA GLU A 245 -17.07 30.78 -13.65
C GLU A 245 -18.60 30.68 -13.51
N ASP A 246 -19.13 30.90 -12.31
CA ASP A 246 -20.58 30.85 -12.03
C ASP A 246 -21.33 32.04 -12.68
N LEU A 247 -20.63 33.12 -13.03
CA LEU A 247 -21.20 34.30 -13.68
C LEU A 247 -21.44 34.09 -15.18
N GLN A 248 -20.63 33.25 -15.83
CA GLN A 248 -20.73 32.99 -17.28
C GLN A 248 -21.90 32.07 -17.62
N LEU A 249 -22.29 31.19 -16.71
CA LEU A 249 -23.37 30.21 -16.92
C LEU A 249 -24.77 30.84 -17.11
N LYS A 250 -24.96 32.13 -16.80
CA LYS A 250 -26.23 32.86 -17.00
C LYS A 250 -26.31 33.69 -18.28
N GLY A 251 -25.26 33.71 -19.10
CA GLY A 251 -25.29 34.37 -20.42
C GLY A 251 -25.72 33.45 -21.58
N LEU A 252 -25.98 32.17 -21.29
CA LEU A 252 -26.34 31.12 -22.27
C LEU A 252 -27.74 30.51 -22.00
N MET A 253 -28.52 31.14 -21.13
CA MET A 253 -29.97 30.92 -20.96
C MET A 253 -30.69 32.24 -21.21
#